data_AF-A0A2H0RXN8-F1
#
_entry.id   AF-A0A2H0RXN8-F1
#
_cell.length_a   1.000
_cell.length_b   1.000
_cell.length_c   1.000
_cell.angle_alpha   90.00
_cell.angle_beta   90.00
_cell.angle_gamma   90.00
#
_symmetry.space_group_name_H-M   'P 1'
#
loop_
_entity.id
_entity.type
_entity.pdbx_description
1 polymer ?
#
loop_
_entity_poly.entity_id
_entity_poly.type
_entity_poly.pdbx_seq_one_letter_code
_entity_poly.pdbx_strand_id
1 'polypeptide(L)'
;MLKKYMHVRLPSWFSVAATFLLITLLWVPFRAGSLGATKRMVYSLAGLNGVDTEGFTSAQCALLGLGALLVWTLPTTAQWLEKGTRNSSCSDFVPKWWHWKPTFFWGVYVGMLALAGIAMLTDTQEFIYFQF
;
A
#
# COMPACT_ATOMS: atom_id res chain seq x y z
N MET A 1 -37.07 22.99 -2.28
CA MET A 1 -36.09 23.19 -1.18
C MET A 1 -35.04 22.08 -1.25
N LEU A 2 -33.90 22.33 -1.89
CA LEU A 2 -32.81 21.35 -2.03
C LEU A 2 -31.86 21.46 -0.83
N LYS A 3 -31.75 20.37 -0.05
CA LYS A 3 -30.83 20.23 1.08
C LYS A 3 -29.40 20.48 0.60
N LYS A 4 -28.83 21.61 1.03
CA LYS A 4 -27.41 21.93 0.92
C LYS A 4 -26.65 20.93 1.77
N TYR A 5 -26.18 19.84 1.18
CA TYR A 5 -25.34 18.86 1.86
C TYR A 5 -24.09 19.59 2.38
N MET A 6 -24.02 19.69 3.70
CA MET A 6 -22.91 20.30 4.41
C MET A 6 -21.73 19.34 4.25
N HIS A 7 -20.84 19.64 3.31
CA HIS A 7 -19.61 18.87 3.13
C HIS A 7 -18.73 19.08 4.36
N VAL A 8 -18.84 18.17 5.33
CA VAL A 8 -17.87 18.06 6.42
C VAL A 8 -16.55 17.64 5.76
N ARG A 9 -15.68 18.61 5.51
CA ARG A 9 -14.33 18.37 5.02
C ARG A 9 -13.49 17.92 6.21
N LEU A 10 -13.42 16.61 6.43
CA LEU A 10 -12.43 16.04 7.35
C LEU A 10 -11.03 16.41 6.86
N PRO A 11 -10.09 16.71 7.77
CA PRO A 11 -8.72 16.94 7.37
C PRO A 11 -8.14 15.67 6.70
N SER A 12 -7.28 15.86 5.70
CA SER A 12 -6.78 14.77 4.84
C SER A 12 -6.04 13.69 5.63
N TRP A 13 -5.21 14.07 6.60
CA TRP A 13 -4.47 13.14 7.45
C TRP A 13 -5.39 12.22 8.27
N PHE A 14 -6.53 12.72 8.72
CA PHE A 14 -7.51 11.91 9.47
C PHE A 14 -8.16 10.87 8.56
N SER A 15 -8.48 11.26 7.32
CA SER A 15 -9.04 10.34 6.33
C SER A 15 -8.05 9.23 5.97
N VAL A 16 -6.76 9.57 5.81
CA VAL A 16 -5.69 8.59 5.53
C VAL A 16 -5.49 7.62 6.70
N ALA A 17 -5.41 8.13 7.92
CA ALA A 17 -5.27 7.28 9.11
C ALA A 17 -6.48 6.36 9.30
N ALA A 18 -7.70 6.89 9.09
CA ALA A 18 -8.93 6.12 9.21
C ALA A 18 -9.01 5.01 8.15
N THR A 19 -8.70 5.29 6.88
CA THR A 19 -8.71 4.26 5.84
C THR A 19 -7.63 3.22 6.06
N PHE A 20 -6.42 3.63 6.44
CA PHE A 20 -5.33 2.71 6.77
C PHE A 20 -5.71 1.77 7.91
N LEU A 21 -6.22 2.30 9.03
CA LEU A 21 -6.63 1.49 10.18
C LEU A 21 -7.82 0.57 9.83
N LEU A 22 -8.81 1.09 9.10
CA LEU A 22 -9.99 0.32 8.73
C LEU A 22 -9.63 -0.85 7.83
N ILE A 23 -8.81 -0.63 6.79
CA ILE A 23 -8.35 -1.71 5.90
C ILE A 23 -7.48 -2.72 6.67
N THR A 24 -6.57 -2.23 7.52
CA THR A 24 -5.71 -3.10 8.34
C THR A 24 -6.55 -4.00 9.25
N LEU A 25 -7.54 -3.44 9.96
CA LEU A 25 -8.43 -4.21 10.84
C LEU A 25 -9.34 -5.16 10.06
N LEU A 26 -9.84 -4.73 8.89
CA LEU A 26 -10.74 -5.52 8.07
C LEU A 26 -10.05 -6.75 7.47
N TRP A 27 -8.77 -6.65 7.11
CA TRP A 27 -8.02 -7.76 6.50
C TRP A 27 -7.68 -8.89 7.50
N VAL A 28 -7.48 -8.57 8.78
CA VAL A 28 -7.08 -9.54 9.82
C VAL A 28 -8.00 -10.77 9.91
N PRO A 29 -9.35 -10.66 9.98
CA PRO A 29 -10.23 -11.83 10.05
C PRO A 29 -10.18 -12.71 8.80
N PHE A 30 -9.91 -12.13 7.62
CA PHE A 30 -9.76 -12.91 6.38
C PHE A 30 -8.44 -13.67 6.32
N ARG A 31 -7.42 -13.22 7.05
CA ARG A 31 -6.10 -13.87 7.14
C ARG A 31 -6.02 -14.91 8.26
N ALA A 32 -6.76 -14.70 9.34
CA ALA A 32 -6.64 -15.52 10.54
C ALA A 32 -7.46 -16.81 10.42
N GLY A 33 -6.85 -17.97 10.70
CA GLY A 33 -7.54 -19.27 10.66
C GLY A 33 -8.57 -19.51 11.79
N SER A 34 -8.80 -18.55 12.68
CA SER A 34 -9.83 -18.63 13.74
C SER A 34 -10.12 -17.26 14.36
N LEU A 35 -11.30 -17.11 14.98
CA LEU A 35 -11.65 -15.91 15.76
C LEU A 35 -10.67 -15.64 16.92
N GLY A 36 -10.13 -16.70 17.53
CA GLY A 36 -9.10 -16.57 18.57
C GLY A 36 -7.81 -15.98 18.03
N ALA A 37 -7.38 -16.40 16.83
CA ALA A 37 -6.22 -15.84 16.14
C ALA A 37 -6.45 -14.38 15.72
N THR A 38 -7.65 -14.04 15.21
CA THR A 38 -8.04 -12.65 14.88
C THR A 38 -7.84 -11.72 16.08
N LYS A 39 -8.35 -12.09 17.25
CA LYS A 39 -8.23 -11.29 18.48
C LYS A 39 -6.77 -11.05 18.86
N ARG A 40 -5.93 -12.09 18.79
CA ARG A 40 -4.49 -11.99 19.08
C ARG A 40 -3.79 -11.08 18.07
N MET A 41 -4.09 -11.18 16.79
CA MET A 41 -3.52 -10.32 15.75
C MET A 41 -3.90 -8.84 15.95
N VAL A 42 -5.17 -8.55 16.26
CA VAL A 42 -5.63 -7.17 16.54
C VAL A 42 -4.96 -6.59 17.78
N TYR A 43 -4.83 -7.38 18.86
CA TYR A 43 -4.10 -6.93 20.05
C TYR A 43 -2.61 -6.72 19.79
N SER A 44 -2.01 -7.51 18.89
CA SER A 44 -0.62 -7.33 18.48
C SER A 44 -0.44 -6.03 17.68
N LEU A 45 -1.40 -5.67 16.82
CA LEU A 45 -1.39 -4.38 16.11
C LEU A 45 -1.45 -3.18 17.07
N ALA A 46 -2.14 -3.32 18.21
CA ALA A 46 -2.20 -2.32 19.26
C ALA A 46 -0.98 -2.36 20.22
N GLY A 47 -0.04 -3.29 20.03
CA GLY A 47 1.12 -3.48 20.90
C GLY A 47 0.81 -4.11 22.26
N LEU A 48 -0.41 -4.64 22.46
CA LEU A 48 -0.88 -5.16 23.75
C LEU A 48 -0.35 -6.57 24.09
N ASN A 49 0.26 -7.26 23.13
CA ASN A 49 0.88 -8.58 23.34
C ASN A 49 2.39 -8.49 23.60
N GLY A 50 2.95 -7.28 23.77
CA GLY A 50 4.41 -7.08 23.83
C GLY A 50 5.05 -6.98 22.45
N VAL A 51 6.31 -6.55 22.42
CA VAL A 51 7.12 -6.46 21.19
C VAL A 51 8.28 -7.42 21.36
N ASP A 52 8.08 -8.66 20.92
CA ASP A 52 9.14 -9.67 20.89
C ASP A 52 9.92 -9.52 19.58
N THR A 53 11.21 -9.21 19.70
CA THR A 53 12.13 -9.11 18.56
C THR A 53 12.85 -10.43 18.27
N GLU A 54 12.58 -11.49 19.04
CA GLU A 54 13.27 -12.78 18.94
C GLU A 54 13.10 -13.46 17.57
N GLY A 55 12.12 -13.04 16.76
CA GLY A 55 11.90 -13.52 15.39
C GLY A 55 12.44 -12.61 14.28
N PHE A 56 12.97 -11.43 14.59
CA PHE A 56 13.41 -10.45 13.60
C PHE A 56 14.88 -10.09 13.77
N THR A 57 15.64 -10.22 12.69
CA THR A 57 16.99 -9.67 12.62
C THR A 57 16.94 -8.14 12.61
N SER A 58 17.98 -7.48 13.12
CA SER A 58 18.10 -6.01 13.08
C SER A 58 17.99 -5.46 11.65
N ALA A 59 18.49 -6.19 10.66
CA ALA A 59 18.37 -5.87 9.24
C ALA A 59 16.90 -5.88 8.76
N GLN A 60 16.10 -6.86 9.18
CA GLN A 60 14.67 -6.91 8.83
C GLN A 60 13.90 -5.74 9.46
N CYS A 61 14.19 -5.42 10.73
CA CYS A 61 13.60 -4.24 11.38
C CYS A 61 13.96 -2.94 10.64
N ALA A 62 15.22 -2.80 10.22
CA ALA A 62 15.67 -1.65 9.44
C ALA A 62 14.98 -1.57 8.07
N LEU A 63 14.82 -2.70 7.37
CA LEU A 63 14.11 -2.77 6.09
C LEU A 63 12.63 -2.42 6.24
N LEU A 64 11.96 -2.87 7.30
CA LEU A 64 10.57 -2.49 7.60
C LEU A 64 10.45 -0.99 7.86
N GLY A 65 11.38 -0.42 8.65
CA GLY A 65 11.43 1.02 8.89
C GLY A 65 11.64 1.83 7.62
N LEU A 66 12.57 1.40 6.76
CA LEU A 66 12.81 2.01 5.45
C LEU A 66 11.58 1.89 4.55
N GLY A 67 10.94 0.72 4.50
CA GLY A 67 9.72 0.51 3.73
C GLY A 67 8.57 1.42 4.19
N ALA A 68 8.38 1.57 5.51
CA ALA A 68 7.41 2.50 6.05
C ALA A 68 7.73 3.95 5.64
N LEU A 69 8.99 4.37 5.78
CA LEU A 69 9.42 5.70 5.35
C LEU A 69 9.14 5.93 3.87
N LEU A 70 9.47 4.97 3.01
CA LEU A 70 9.19 5.05 1.57
C LEU A 70 7.69 5.16 1.29
N VAL A 71 6.84 4.34 1.93
CA VAL A 71 5.37 4.38 1.74
C VAL A 71 4.78 5.73 2.13
N TRP A 72 5.28 6.35 3.21
CA TRP A 72 4.76 7.62 3.71
C TRP A 72 5.34 8.86 2.99
N THR A 73 6.48 8.73 2.32
CA THR A 73 7.18 9.87 1.69
C THR A 73 7.17 9.85 0.17
N LEU A 74 7.10 8.66 -0.46
CA LEU A 74 7.10 8.57 -1.91
C LEU A 74 5.72 8.87 -2.48
N PRO A 75 5.68 9.51 -3.67
CA PRO A 75 4.43 9.71 -4.38
C PRO A 75 3.84 8.37 -4.79
N THR A 76 2.51 8.29 -4.73
CA THR A 76 1.78 7.12 -5.22
C THR A 76 1.98 6.96 -6.74
N THR A 77 1.88 5.73 -7.25
CA THR A 77 1.97 5.44 -8.69
C THR A 77 0.98 6.27 -9.51
N ALA A 78 -0.21 6.55 -8.96
CA ALA A 78 -1.21 7.41 -9.58
C ALA A 78 -0.71 8.85 -9.75
N GLN A 79 -0.08 9.41 -8.72
CA GLN A 79 0.55 10.74 -8.79
C GLN A 79 1.75 10.77 -9.75
N TRP A 80 2.48 9.65 -9.87
CA TRP A 80 3.63 9.52 -10.75
C TRP A 80 3.26 9.44 -12.25
N LEU A 81 2.14 8.78 -12.59
CA LEU A 81 1.65 8.63 -13.96
C LEU A 81 0.77 9.77 -14.46
N GLU A 82 0.37 10.71 -13.60
CA GLU A 82 -0.68 11.67 -13.93
C GLU A 82 -0.24 12.62 -15.05
N LYS A 83 -0.65 12.30 -16.29
CA LYS A 83 -0.53 13.18 -17.45
C LYS A 83 -1.93 13.63 -17.86
N GLY A 84 -2.50 14.52 -17.04
CA GLY A 84 -3.68 15.32 -17.43
C GLY A 84 -5.04 14.73 -17.08
N THR A 85 -5.32 14.42 -15.82
CA THR A 85 -6.73 14.37 -15.38
C THR A 85 -7.19 15.78 -15.00
N ARG A 86 -8.42 16.13 -15.40
CA ARG A 86 -8.95 17.51 -15.43
C ARG A 86 -9.22 18.13 -14.04
N ASN A 87 -8.93 17.42 -12.95
CA ASN A 87 -9.23 17.80 -11.56
C ASN A 87 -8.04 17.58 -10.60
N SER A 88 -6.81 17.77 -11.07
CA SER A 88 -5.59 17.61 -10.27
C SER A 88 -5.35 18.80 -9.32
N SER A 89 -6.24 19.07 -8.36
CA SER A 89 -5.96 20.02 -7.27
C SER A 89 -4.99 19.45 -6.21
N CYS A 90 -4.49 18.23 -6.40
CA CYS A 90 -3.63 17.52 -5.44
C CYS A 90 -2.25 17.12 -6.02
N SER A 91 -1.87 17.59 -7.22
CA SER A 91 -0.59 17.21 -7.84
C SER A 91 0.58 18.15 -7.54
N ASP A 92 0.39 19.17 -6.69
CA ASP A 92 1.44 20.16 -6.38
C ASP A 92 2.65 19.55 -5.63
N PHE A 93 2.48 18.34 -5.09
CA PHE A 93 3.51 17.65 -4.31
C PHE A 93 4.55 16.90 -5.14
N VAL A 94 4.34 16.73 -6.45
CA VAL A 94 5.28 15.99 -7.31
C VAL A 94 6.10 16.96 -8.16
N PRO A 95 7.44 16.99 -8.01
CA PRO A 95 8.26 17.83 -8.86
C PRO A 95 8.15 17.44 -10.35
N LYS A 96 8.15 18.42 -11.25
CA LYS A 96 7.94 18.21 -12.71
C LYS A 96 8.92 17.23 -13.37
N TRP A 97 10.11 17.06 -12.80
CA TRP A 97 11.19 16.17 -13.23
C TRP A 97 10.98 14.72 -12.78
N TRP A 98 10.08 14.49 -11.82
CA TRP A 98 9.69 13.17 -11.35
C TRP A 98 8.48 12.60 -12.07
N HIS A 99 7.90 13.31 -13.05
CA HIS A 99 6.80 12.78 -13.85
C HIS A 99 7.34 11.76 -14.86
N TRP A 100 6.70 10.60 -14.97
CA TRP A 100 7.08 9.61 -15.96
C TRP A 100 6.88 10.16 -17.38
N LYS A 101 7.95 10.13 -18.18
CA LYS A 101 7.89 10.32 -19.63
C LYS A 101 7.99 8.96 -20.33
N PRO A 102 6.92 8.46 -20.96
CA PRO A 102 7.00 7.22 -21.73
C PRO A 102 7.87 7.46 -22.97
N THR A 103 9.11 7.00 -22.92
CA THR A 103 10.03 6.99 -24.07
C THR A 103 10.12 5.58 -24.64
N PHE A 104 10.55 5.46 -25.90
CA PHE A 104 10.76 4.16 -26.53
C PHE A 104 11.72 3.26 -25.73
N PHE A 105 12.80 3.83 -25.19
CA PHE A 105 13.74 3.12 -24.32
C PHE A 105 13.09 2.55 -23.07
N TRP A 106 12.21 3.31 -22.39
CA TRP A 106 11.44 2.79 -21.25
C TRP A 106 10.52 1.64 -21.65
N GLY A 107 9.92 1.70 -22.84
CA GLY A 107 9.10 0.62 -23.38
C GLY A 107 9.89 -0.67 -23.58
N VAL A 108 11.05 -0.59 -24.23
CA VAL A 108 11.94 -1.75 -24.42
C VAL A 108 12.42 -2.30 -23.08
N TYR A 109 12.85 -1.42 -22.17
CA TYR A 109 13.34 -1.82 -20.85
C TYR A 109 12.27 -2.53 -20.01
N VAL A 110 11.07 -1.94 -19.89
CA VAL A 110 9.95 -2.55 -19.15
C VAL A 110 9.51 -3.86 -19.83
N GLY A 111 9.52 -3.91 -21.15
CA GLY A 111 9.23 -5.13 -21.92
C GLY A 111 10.23 -6.25 -21.64
N MET A 112 11.53 -5.95 -21.63
CA MET A 112 12.57 -6.93 -21.28
C MET A 112 12.45 -7.41 -19.83
N LEU A 113 12.18 -6.50 -18.89
CA LEU A 113 11.92 -6.87 -17.50
C LEU A 113 10.69 -7.77 -17.35
N ALA A 114 9.60 -7.47 -18.08
CA ALA A 114 8.39 -8.29 -18.06
C ALA A 114 8.67 -9.69 -18.63
N LEU A 115 9.40 -9.80 -19.74
CA LEU A 115 9.82 -11.09 -20.30
C LEU A 115 10.71 -11.87 -19.35
N ALA A 116 11.67 -11.21 -18.69
CA ALA A 116 12.51 -11.83 -17.68
C ALA A 116 11.68 -12.31 -16.49
N GLY A 117 10.73 -11.51 -16.01
CA GLY A 117 9.81 -11.87 -14.93
C GLY A 117 8.95 -13.09 -15.26
N ILE A 118 8.42 -13.16 -16.48
CA ILE A 118 7.66 -14.31 -16.98
C ILE A 118 8.56 -15.55 -17.09
N ALA A 119 9.78 -15.41 -17.60
CA ALA A 119 10.73 -16.52 -17.74
C ALA A 119 11.19 -17.08 -16.38
N MET A 120 11.21 -16.24 -15.33
CA MET A 120 11.56 -16.64 -13.96
C MET A 120 10.37 -17.11 -13.12
N LEU A 121 9.15 -17.07 -13.67
CA LEU A 121 7.96 -17.55 -12.99
C LEU A 121 8.02 -19.09 -12.91
N THR A 122 8.66 -19.59 -11.86
CA THR A 122 8.96 -21.02 -11.70
C THR A 122 7.88 -21.73 -10.90
N ASP A 123 7.17 -20.99 -10.02
CA ASP A 123 6.10 -21.51 -9.19
C ASP A 123 4.75 -20.93 -9.61
N THR A 124 3.84 -21.82 -10.00
CA THR A 124 2.41 -21.49 -10.10
C THR A 124 1.89 -21.39 -8.68
N GLN A 125 1.78 -20.17 -8.15
CA GLN A 125 1.08 -19.96 -6.88
C GLN A 125 -0.38 -20.40 -7.10
N GLU A 126 -0.75 -21.55 -6.52
CA GLU A 126 -2.14 -21.98 -6.52
C GLU A 126 -2.96 -20.87 -5.87
N PHE A 127 -3.97 -20.40 -6.59
CA PHE A 127 -4.87 -19.37 -6.08
C PHE A 127 -5.39 -19.82 -4.70
N ILE A 128 -5.38 -18.91 -3.72
CA ILE A 128 -5.87 -19.09 -2.34
C ILE A 128 -7.40 -19.44 -2.27
N TYR A 129 -8.01 -19.87 -3.36
CA TYR A 129 -9.44 -20.23 -3.43
C TYR A 129 -9.80 -21.61 -2.88
N PHE A 130 -8.84 -22.43 -2.44
CA PHE A 130 -9.12 -23.81 -1.99
C PHE A 130 -8.98 -24.06 -0.47
N GLN A 131 -8.94 -23.02 0.37
CA GLN A 131 -8.92 -23.18 1.84
C GLN A 131 -10.19 -22.66 2.53
N PHE A 132 -11.36 -22.79 1.88
CA PHE A 132 -12.65 -22.64 2.54
C PHE A 132 -13.18 -23.99 3.01
#